data_AF-A0A3N9V3R7-F1
#
_entry.id   AF-A0A3N9V3R7-F1
#
_cell.length_a   1.000
_cell.length_b   1.000
_cell.length_c   1.000
_cell.angle_alpha   90.00
_cell.angle_beta   90.00
_cell.angle_gamma   90.00
#
_symmetry.space_group_name_H-M   'P 1'
#
loop_
_entity.id
_entity.type
_entity.pdbx_description
1 polymer ?
#
loop_
_entity_poly.entity_id
_entity_poly.type
_entity_poly.pdbx_seq_one_letter_code
_entity_poly.pdbx_strand_id
1 'polypeptide(L)' 'ERNPDGFNIGINDGAAAGQTVFHLHIHLIPRYVGDCDDPRGGIRKLFPDRAPYWKIL' A
#
# COMPACT_ATOMS: atom_id res chain seq x y z
N GLU A 1 -20.36 10.70 -9.03
CA GLU A 1 -19.65 10.29 -7.81
C GLU A 1 -18.39 9.54 -8.22
N ARG A 2 -17.30 9.62 -7.44
CA ARG A 2 -16.06 8.90 -7.79
C ARG A 2 -16.21 7.47 -7.26
N ASN A 3 -16.39 6.49 -8.15
CA ASN A 3 -16.61 5.08 -7.85
C ASN A 3 -15.29 4.31 -7.99
N PRO A 4 -14.45 4.23 -6.94
CA PRO A 4 -13.22 3.45 -7.02
C PRO A 4 -13.51 1.95 -7.09
N ASP A 5 -12.65 1.23 -7.79
CA ASP A 5 -12.72 -0.23 -7.94
C ASP A 5 -12.15 -0.96 -6.71
N GLY A 6 -11.42 -0.25 -5.85
CA GLY A 6 -10.90 -0.77 -4.59
C GLY A 6 -10.20 0.29 -3.75
N PHE A 7 -9.61 -0.11 -2.63
CA PHE A 7 -8.85 0.78 -1.74
C PHE A 7 -7.61 0.10 -1.19
N ASN A 8 -6.52 0.86 -1.07
CA ASN A 8 -5.42 0.51 -0.17
C ASN A 8 -5.68 1.18 1.19
N ILE A 9 -5.53 0.43 2.28
CA ILE A 9 -5.65 0.92 3.65
C ILE A 9 -4.31 0.68 4.36
N GLY A 10 -3.75 1.69 5.01
CA GLY A 10 -2.46 1.59 5.69
C GLY A 10 -2.30 2.53 6.88
N ILE A 11 -1.37 2.17 7.77
CA ILE A 11 -0.94 2.99 8.91
C ILE A 11 0.59 3.04 8.92
N ASN A 12 1.14 4.17 9.37
CA ASN A 12 2.54 4.29 9.74
C ASN A 12 2.59 4.52 11.25
N ASP A 13 3.11 3.55 12.00
CA ASP A 13 3.26 3.62 13.45
C ASP A 13 4.74 3.78 13.81
N GLY A 14 5.11 4.97 14.27
CA GLY A 14 6.47 5.36 14.60
C GLY A 14 7.29 5.91 13.42
N ALA A 15 8.35 6.65 13.75
CA ALA A 15 9.21 7.32 12.78
C ALA A 15 9.89 6.35 11.80
N ALA A 16 10.28 5.16 12.27
CA ALA A 16 10.88 4.13 11.42
C ALA A 16 9.92 3.60 10.35
N ALA A 17 8.60 3.65 10.61
CA ALA A 17 7.56 3.32 9.63
C ALA A 17 7.22 4.51 8.71
N GLY A 18 7.91 5.65 8.84
CA GLY A 18 7.67 6.85 8.05
C GLY A 18 6.53 7.73 8.58
N GLN A 19 6.14 7.60 9.85
CA GLN A 19 5.15 8.50 10.46
C GLN A 19 5.70 9.93 10.57
N THR A 20 4.99 10.90 9.99
CA THR A 20 5.32 12.33 10.10
C THR A 20 4.36 13.10 11.01
N VAL A 21 3.12 12.62 11.13
CA VAL A 21 2.10 13.13 12.07
C VAL A 21 1.94 12.12 13.19
N PHE A 22 2.40 12.47 14.39
CA PHE A 22 2.39 11.61 15.59
C PHE A 22 1.03 11.56 16.29
N HIS A 23 0.00 11.30 15.49
CA HIS A 23 -1.34 10.94 15.90
C HIS A 23 -1.76 9.74 15.05
N LEU A 24 -2.38 8.72 15.64
CA LEU A 24 -2.83 7.55 14.88
C LEU A 24 -3.76 8.00 13.74
N HIS A 25 -3.36 7.77 12.50
CA HIS A 25 -4.17 8.06 11.32
C HIS A 25 -4.09 6.91 10.34
N ILE A 26 -5.17 6.75 9.58
CA ILE A 26 -5.30 5.72 8.56
C ILE A 26 -5.25 6.41 7.20
N HIS A 27 -4.34 5.94 6.34
CA HIS A 27 -4.36 6.29 4.93
C HIS A 27 -5.41 5.43 4.24
N LEU A 28 -6.39 6.09 3.61
CA LEU A 28 -7.36 5.47 2.71
C LEU A 28 -7.09 5.98 1.30
N ILE A 29 -6.61 5.11 0.43
CA ILE A 29 -6.20 5.47 -0.92
C ILE A 29 -7.11 4.74 -1.93
N PRO A 30 -7.99 5.45 -2.64
CA PRO A 30 -8.81 4.87 -3.70
C PRO A 30 -7.95 4.29 -4.82
N ARG A 31 -8.36 3.15 -5.37
CA ARG A 31 -7.69 2.43 -6.46
C ARG A 31 -8.65 2.23 -7.63
N TYR A 32 -8.09 2.25 -8.83
CA TYR A 32 -8.83 2.07 -10.08
C TYR A 32 -8.14 1.03 -10.96
N VAL A 33 -8.90 0.29 -11.75
CA VAL A 33 -8.32 -0.66 -12.72
C VAL A 33 -7.41 0.10 -13.68
N GLY A 34 -6.15 -0.34 -13.78
CA GLY A 34 -5.13 0.27 -14.65
C GLY A 34 -4.37 1.45 -14.05
N ASP A 35 -4.60 1.82 -12.78
CA ASP A 35 -3.83 2.88 -12.11
C ASP A 35 -2.39 2.47 -11.74
N CYS A 36 -2.09 1.16 -11.85
CA CYS A 36 -0.80 0.56 -11.57
C CYS A 36 -0.69 -0.75 -12.37
N ASP A 37 0.42 -0.95 -13.07
CA ASP A 37 0.66 -2.13 -13.92
C ASP A 37 0.57 -3.45 -13.13
N ASP A 38 1.02 -3.46 -11.87
CA ASP A 38 0.87 -4.60 -10.97
C ASP A 38 0.52 -4.13 -9.56
N PRO A 39 -0.76 -4.24 -9.13
CA PRO A 39 -1.20 -3.74 -7.83
C PRO A 39 -0.82 -4.65 -6.65
N ARG A 40 -0.27 -5.86 -6.88
CA ARG A 40 -0.01 -6.84 -5.81
C ARG A 40 1.15 -6.43 -4.91
N GLY A 41 1.08 -6.80 -3.63
CA GLY A 41 2.19 -6.60 -2.67
C GLY A 41 2.09 -5.37 -1.78
N GLY A 42 1.40 -4.31 -2.21
CA GLY A 42 1.18 -3.10 -1.40
C GLY A 42 2.46 -2.53 -0.79
N ILE A 43 2.41 -2.13 0.48
CA ILE A 43 3.56 -1.59 1.23
C ILE A 43 4.79 -2.53 1.24
N ARG A 44 4.60 -3.84 1.05
CA ARG A 44 5.70 -4.81 1.04
C ARG A 44 6.57 -4.71 -0.22
N LYS A 45 6.14 -4.00 -1.27
CA LYS A 45 7.02 -3.65 -2.41
C LYS A 45 8.18 -2.74 -2.02
N LEU A 46 8.13 -2.10 -0.83
CA LEU A 46 9.27 -1.33 -0.30
C LEU A 46 10.52 -2.20 -0.08
N PHE A 47 10.34 -3.51 0.09
CA PHE A 47 11.41 -4.51 0.19
C PHE A 47 11.24 -5.55 -0.94
N PRO A 48 11.68 -5.23 -2.17
CA PRO A 48 11.47 -6.09 -3.34
C PRO A 48 12.03 -7.50 -3.17
N ASP A 49 13.14 -7.62 -2.44
CA ASP A 49 13.82 -8.86 -2.07
C ASP A 49 13.01 -9.72 -1.08
N ARG A 50 12.08 -9.10 -0.33
CA ARG A 50 11.23 -9.74 0.68
C ARG A 50 9.78 -9.91 0.24
N ALA A 51 9.52 -9.84 -1.08
CA ALA A 51 8.23 -10.07 -1.71
C ALA A 51 8.14 -11.51 -2.28
N PRO A 52 7.83 -12.55 -1.46
CA PRO A 52 7.95 -13.95 -1.85
C PRO A 52 6.93 -14.43 -2.91
N TYR A 53 5.93 -13.62 -3.25
CA TYR A 53 4.84 -14.01 -4.16
C TYR A 53 5.26 -14.16 -5.63
N TRP A 54 6.47 -13.72 -6.01
CA TRP A 54 6.97 -13.82 -7.38
C TRP A 54 7.70 -15.12 -7.70
N LYS A 55 8.07 -15.93 -6.69
CA LYS A 55 8.83 -17.18 -6.88
C LYS A 55 7.97 -18.44 -6.89
N ILE A 56 6.65 -18.31 -6.86
CA ILE A 56 5.72 -19.44 -7.00
C ILE A 56 4.93 -19.26 -8.30
N LEU A 57 5.64 -19.34 -9.42
CA LEU A 57 5.21 -19.82 -10.73
C LEU A 57 6.43 -20.38 -11.46
#